data_AF-A0A6I1F0R6-F1
#
_entry.id   AF-A0A6I1F0R6-F1
#
_cell.length_a   1.000
_cell.length_b   1.000
_cell.length_c   1.000
_cell.angle_alpha   90.00
_cell.angle_beta   90.00
_cell.angle_gamma   90.00
#
_symmetry.space_group_name_H-M   'P 1'
#
loop_
_entity.id
_entity.type
_entity.pdbx_description
1 polymer ?
#
loop_
_entity_poly.entity_id
_entity_poly.type
_entity_poly.pdbx_seq_one_letter_code
_entity_poly.pdbx_strand_id
1 'polypeptide(L)' 'MILMELSRSRLIVINYYKNGFLETCKGVIQKLNLNDQTIDIKDDQENMLQIRLSWIKDVSAAY' A
#
# COMPACT_ATOMS: atom_id res chain seq x y z
N MET A 1 -0.18 13.80 -2.15
CA MET A 1 -1.54 13.20 -2.06
C MET A 1 -1.39 11.70 -2.14
N ILE A 2 -1.91 10.93 -1.17
CA ILE A 2 -1.68 9.48 -1.06
C ILE A 2 -2.02 8.74 -2.36
N LEU A 3 -3.17 9.05 -2.98
CA LEU A 3 -3.59 8.44 -4.25
C LEU A 3 -2.58 8.63 -5.40
N MET A 4 -1.94 9.81 -5.48
CA MET A 4 -0.93 10.07 -6.50
C MET A 4 0.33 9.22 -6.30
N GLU A 5 0.65 8.86 -5.05
CA GLU A 5 1.77 7.97 -4.76
C GLU A 5 1.43 6.51 -5.04
N LEU A 6 0.19 6.09 -4.76
CA LEU A 6 -0.32 4.75 -5.04
C LEU A 6 -0.49 4.48 -6.54
N SER A 7 -0.72 5.51 -7.36
CA SER A 7 -0.86 5.36 -8.82
C SER A 7 0.48 5.22 -9.56
N ARG A 8 1.61 5.31 -8.86
CA ARG A 8 2.94 5.22 -9.46
C ARG A 8 3.44 3.77 -9.43
N SER A 9 3.90 3.29 -10.58
CA SER A 9 4.55 1.98 -10.68
C SER A 9 5.99 2.05 -10.16
N ARG A 10 6.15 2.14 -8.83
CA ARG A 10 7.45 2.19 -8.15
C ARG A 10 7.41 1.45 -6.83
N LEU A 11 8.60 1.19 -6.29
CA LEU A 11 8.76 0.66 -4.94
C LEU A 11 8.36 1.73 -3.91
N ILE A 12 7.43 1.38 -3.02
CA ILE A 12 6.91 2.27 -1.99
C ILE A 12 6.93 1.57 -0.63
N VAL A 13 6.90 2.38 0.42
CA VAL A 13 6.67 1.95 1.80
C VAL A 13 5.31 2.48 2.24
N ILE A 14 4.47 1.59 2.75
CA ILE A 14 3.13 1.90 3.25
C ILE A 14 3.10 1.59 4.74
N ASN A 15 2.73 2.59 5.54
CA ASN A 15 2.37 2.39 6.94
C ASN A 15 0.85 2.37 7.05
N TYR A 16 0.29 1.32 7.65
CA TYR A 16 -1.15 1.12 7.72
C TYR A 16 -1.57 0.47 9.05
N TYR A 17 -2.82 0.69 9.44
CA TYR A 17 -3.38 0.09 10.65
C TYR A 17 -4.12 -1.20 10.33
N LYS A 18 -3.76 -2.29 11.02
CA LYS A 18 -4.47 -3.57 10.96
C LYS A 18 -4.74 -4.05 12.38
N ASN A 19 -6.01 -4.29 12.69
CA ASN A 19 -6.46 -4.71 14.03
C ASN A 19 -5.94 -3.81 15.17
N GLY A 20 -5.81 -2.51 14.92
CA GLY A 20 -5.31 -1.53 15.90
C GLY A 20 -3.78 -1.41 15.99
N PHE A 21 -3.03 -2.25 15.28
CA PHE A 21 -1.57 -2.19 15.23
C PHE A 21 -1.09 -1.47 13.98
N LEU A 22 -0.02 -0.68 14.11
CA LEU A 22 0.66 -0.06 12.99
C LEU A 22 1.60 -1.09 12.35
N GLU A 23 1.33 -1.43 11.10
CA GLU A 23 2.15 -2.31 10.28
C GLU A 23 2.82 -1.51 9.15
N THR A 24 3.93 -2.04 8.65
CA THR A 24 4.68 -1.47 7.54
C THR A 24 4.87 -2.54 6.48
N CYS A 25 4.53 -2.21 5.23
CA CYS A 25 4.81 -3.05 4.07
C CYS A 25 5.65 -2.26 3.07
N LYS A 26 6.62 -2.94 2.45
CA LYS A 26 7.41 -2.42 1.34
C LYS A 26 7.12 -3.27 0.11
N GLY A 27 6.84 -2.64 -1.02
CA GLY A 27 6.50 -3.35 -2.23
C GLY A 27 6.05 -2.45 -3.37
N VAL A 28 5.54 -3.06 -4.44
CA VAL A 28 5.04 -2.36 -5.64
C VAL A 28 3.54 -2.57 -5.77
N ILE A 29 2.81 -1.47 -5.97
CA ILE A 29 1.37 -1.51 -6.23
C ILE A 29 1.11 -2.26 -7.53
N GLN A 30 0.32 -3.33 -7.44
CA GLN A 30 -0.13 -4.10 -8.59
C GLN A 30 -1.52 -3.63 -9.05
N LYS A 31 -2.37 -3.22 -8.11
CA LYS A 31 -3.73 -2.75 -8.41
C LYS A 31 -4.18 -1.71 -7.39
N LEU A 32 -4.77 -0.63 -7.87
CA LEU A 32 -5.54 0.33 -7.08
C LEU A 32 -7.01 0.19 -7.47
N ASN A 33 -7.85 -0.31 -6.55
CA ASN A 33 -9.28 -0.47 -6.76
C ASN A 33 -10.05 0.62 -6.01
N LEU A 34 -10.47 1.65 -6.75
CA LEU A 34 -11.23 2.77 -6.20
C LEU A 34 -12.67 2.40 -5.84
N ASN A 35 -13.25 1.35 -6.43
CA ASN A 35 -14.61 0.93 -6.10
C ASN A 35 -14.63 0.21 -4.74
N ASP A 36 -13.72 -0.74 -4.54
CA ASP A 36 -13.63 -1.50 -3.29
C ASP A 36 -12.80 -0.78 -2.21
N GLN A 37 -12.19 0.37 -2.56
CA GLN A 37 -11.31 1.15 -1.70
C GLN A 37 -10.14 0.31 -1.15
N THR A 38 -9.52 -0.47 -2.04
CA THR A 38 -8.39 -1.34 -1.72
C THR A 38 -7.21 -1.12 -2.66
N ILE A 39 -6.02 -1.50 -2.18
CA ILE A 39 -4.83 -1.71 -3.00
C ILE A 39 -4.36 -3.15 -2.86
N ASP A 40 -3.83 -3.69 -3.95
CA ASP A 40 -3.05 -4.91 -3.93
C ASP A 40 -1.58 -4.54 -4.12
N ILE A 41 -0.73 -4.92 -3.17
CA ILE A 41 0.71 -4.69 -3.16
C ILE A 41 1.44 -6.03 -3.18
N LYS A 42 2.45 -6.14 -4.03
CA LYS A 42 3.37 -7.28 -4.05
C LYS A 42 4.62 -6.89 -3.29
N ASP A 43 4.93 -7.62 -2.23
CA ASP A 43 6.12 -7.38 -1.41
C ASP A 43 7.39 -8.01 -2.02
N ASP A 44 8.53 -7.75 -1.39
CA ASP A 44 9.84 -8.27 -1.81
C ASP A 44 9.95 -9.81 -1.71
N GLN A 45 9.04 -10.47 -0.97
CA GLN A 45 8.94 -11.92 -0.84
C GLN A 45 7.94 -12.54 -1.82
N GLU A 46 7.48 -11.75 -2.79
CA GLU A 46 6.42 -12.10 -3.76
C GLU A 46 5.04 -12.39 -3.17
N ASN A 47 4.81 -12.05 -1.90
CA ASN A 47 3.49 -12.20 -1.31
C ASN A 47 2.57 -11.07 -1.79
N MET A 48 1.33 -11.44 -2.08
CA MET A 48 0.27 -10.48 -2.39
C MET A 48 -0.43 -10.06 -1.11
N LEU A 49 -0.40 -8.77 -0.81
CA LEU A 49 -1.12 -8.18 0.32
C LEU A 49 -2.21 -7.24 -0.20
N GLN A 50 -3.40 -7.34 0.39
CA GLN A 50 -4.50 -6.41 0.12
C GLN A 50 -4.70 -5.49 1.33
N ILE A 51 -4.67 -4.18 1.10
CA ILE A 51 -4.79 -3.15 2.13
C ILE A 51 -5.96 -2.23 1.78
N ARG A 52 -6.83 -1.94 2.76
CA ARG A 52 -7.89 -0.93 2.59
C ARG A 52 -7.28 0.48 2.61
N LEU A 53 -7.73 1.35 1.70
CA LEU A 53 -7.25 2.74 1.63
C LEU A 53 -7.45 3.49 2.95
N SER A 54 -8.56 3.24 3.64
CA SER A 54 -8.87 3.85 4.95
C SER A 54 -7.92 3.42 6.07
N TRP A 55 -7.14 2.36 5.89
CA TRP A 55 -6.16 1.90 6.88
C TRP A 55 -4.80 2.57 6.69
N ILE A 56 -4.56 3.18 5.54
CA ILE A 56 -3.27 3.79 5.20
C ILE A 56 -3.08 5.07 6.02
N LYS A 57 -2.03 5.08 6.83
CA LYS A 57 -1.59 6.26 7.57
C LYS A 57 -0.75 7.17 6.69
N ASP A 58 0.23 6.59 5.99
CA ASP A 58 1.13 7.32 5.10
C ASP A 58 1.74 6.39 4.04
N VAL A 59 2.23 7.02 2.95
CA VAL A 59 2.91 6.36 1.84
C VAL A 59 4.15 7.17 1.48
N SER A 60 5.29 6.50 1.35
CA SER A 60 6.56 7.12 0.95
C SER A 60 7.25 6.32 -0.16
N ALA A 61 8.11 6.99 -0.92
CA ALA A 61 8.97 6.29 -1.87
C ALA A 61 10.01 5.44 -1.11
N ALA A 62 10.27 4.22 -1.57
CA ALA A 62 11.48 3.52 -1.13
C ALA A 62 12.69 4.12 -1.88
N TYR A 63 13.74 4.47 -1.14
CA TYR A 63 15.03 4.92 -1.68
C TYR A 63 15.95 3.73 -1.95
#